data_AF-A0A2B7YWZ3-F1
#
_entry.id   AF-A0A2B7YWZ3-F1
#
_cell.length_a   1.000
_cell.length_b   1.000
_cell.length_c   1.000
_cell.angle_alpha   90.00
_cell.angle_beta   90.00
_cell.angle_gamma   90.00
#
_symmetry.space_group_name_H-M   'P 1'
#
loop_
_entity.id
_entity.type
_entity.pdbx_description
1 polymer ?
#
loop_
_entity_poly.entity_id
_entity_poly.type
_entity_poly.pdbx_seq_one_letter_code
_entity_poly.pdbx_strand_id
1 'polypeptide(L)'
;MTDKMMTSATIHLSVPGDWKLWYQHLLEYAKEKKVSDFINLDKPDIFSELEEPLKPECSEEPTAEIKIVYDVKITAWKIKYMKYEKMNEGMSKIQDII
;
A
#
# COMPACT_ATOMS: atom_id res chain seq x y z
N MET A 1 -10.81 1.08 -24.27
CA MET A 1 -10.19 1.59 -23.03
C MET A 1 -10.99 2.81 -22.63
N THR A 2 -11.78 2.70 -21.57
CA THR A 2 -12.62 3.80 -21.08
C THR A 2 -11.90 4.37 -19.86
N ASP A 3 -11.35 5.58 -19.99
CA ASP A 3 -10.90 6.38 -18.85
C ASP A 3 -12.12 6.64 -17.96
N LYS A 4 -12.20 5.91 -16.85
CA LYS A 4 -13.19 6.14 -15.81
C LYS A 4 -12.77 7.42 -15.09
N MET A 5 -13.40 8.55 -15.45
CA MET A 5 -13.30 9.80 -14.68
C MET A 5 -13.62 9.49 -13.20
N MET A 6 -12.60 9.45 -12.36
CA MET A 6 -12.77 9.49 -10.91
C MET A 6 -13.23 10.91 -10.59
N THR A 7 -14.52 11.09 -10.33
CA THR A 7 -15.04 12.35 -9.77
C THR A 7 -14.42 12.53 -8.38
N SER A 8 -13.46 13.45 -8.26
CA SER A 8 -12.95 13.91 -6.96
C SER A 8 -14.11 14.56 -6.20
N ALA A 9 -14.48 13.97 -5.07
CA ALA A 9 -15.53 14.52 -4.21
C ALA A 9 -14.90 15.48 -3.21
N THR A 10 -15.04 16.79 -3.43
CA THR A 10 -14.57 17.80 -2.49
C THR A 10 -15.44 17.78 -1.23
N ILE A 11 -14.89 17.30 -0.11
CA ILE A 11 -15.57 17.33 1.19
C ILE A 11 -15.43 18.73 1.80
N HIS A 12 -16.54 19.47 1.90
CA HIS A 12 -16.61 20.73 2.64
C HIS A 12 -16.95 20.45 4.11
N LEU A 13 -15.97 20.55 5.00
CA LEU A 13 -16.21 20.47 6.45
C LEU A 13 -16.75 21.81 6.97
N SER A 14 -17.79 21.73 7.81
CA SER A 14 -18.55 22.91 8.30
C SER A 14 -17.79 23.75 9.34
N VAL A 15 -16.81 23.16 10.05
CA VAL A 15 -16.08 23.80 11.14
C VAL A 15 -14.57 23.53 11.02
N PRO A 16 -13.69 24.54 11.18
CA PRO A 16 -12.23 24.35 11.13
C PRO A 16 -11.66 23.35 12.15
N GLY A 17 -12.35 23.15 13.29
CA GLY A 17 -11.98 22.15 14.30
C GLY A 17 -12.11 20.71 13.79
N ASP A 18 -13.07 20.46 12.90
CA ASP A 18 -13.30 19.14 12.29
C ASP A 18 -12.14 18.76 11.36
N TRP A 19 -11.51 19.75 10.71
CA TRP A 19 -10.31 19.54 9.90
C TRP A 19 -9.14 19.02 10.75
N LYS A 20 -8.95 19.56 11.95
CA LYS A 20 -7.89 19.12 12.87
C LYS A 20 -8.12 17.69 13.35
N LEU A 21 -9.36 17.35 13.70
CA LEU A 21 -9.72 15.99 14.15
C LEU A 21 -9.60 14.98 13.01
N TRP A 22 -10.09 15.32 11.82
CA TRP A 22 -9.98 14.49 10.62
C TRP A 22 -8.50 14.24 10.26
N TYR A 23 -7.68 15.28 10.30
CA TYR A 23 -6.24 15.16 10.05
C TYR A 23 -5.53 14.28 11.09
N GLN A 24 -5.86 14.43 12.39
CA GLN A 24 -5.32 13.57 13.43
C GLN A 24 -5.72 12.10 13.25
N HIS A 25 -6.96 11.84 12.84
CA HIS A 25 -7.45 10.49 12.56
C HIS A 25 -6.69 9.85 11.38
N LEU A 26 -6.48 10.60 10.30
CA LEU A 26 -5.71 10.14 9.14
C LEU A 26 -4.27 9.78 9.52
N LEU A 27 -3.62 10.63 10.33
CA LEU A 27 -2.26 10.40 10.82
C LEU A 27 -2.13 9.16 11.70
N GLU A 28 -3.07 9.00 12.63
CA GLU A 28 -3.11 7.84 13.52
C GLU A 28 -3.30 6.55 12.72
N TYR A 29 -4.23 6.56 11.77
CA TYR A 29 -4.48 5.43 10.88
C TYR A 29 -3.25 5.09 10.01
N ALA A 30 -2.58 6.09 9.42
CA ALA A 30 -1.34 5.90 8.66
C ALA A 30 -0.24 5.25 9.51
N LYS A 31 -0.10 5.68 10.77
CA LYS A 31 0.87 5.12 11.72
C LYS A 31 0.53 3.69 12.11
N GLU A 32 -0.74 3.40 12.41
CA GLU A 32 -1.22 2.05 12.71
C GLU A 32 -0.94 1.07 11.57
N LYS A 33 -1.20 1.52 10.33
CA LYS A 33 -0.94 0.74 9.11
C LYS A 33 0.53 0.70 8.69
N LYS A 34 1.41 1.46 9.37
CA LYS A 34 2.84 1.59 9.05
C LYS A 34 3.07 2.06 7.61
N VAL A 35 2.23 2.98 7.15
CA VAL A 35 2.30 3.59 5.81
C VAL A 35 2.55 5.10 5.87
N SER A 36 2.83 5.64 7.06
CA SER A 36 3.15 7.06 7.27
C SER A 36 4.25 7.58 6.35
N ASP A 37 5.25 6.74 6.07
CA ASP A 37 6.41 7.12 5.26
C ASP A 37 6.07 7.28 3.77
N PHE A 38 4.91 6.78 3.33
CA PHE A 38 4.45 6.82 1.94
C PHE A 38 3.46 7.96 1.68
N ILE A 39 3.08 8.70 2.72
CA ILE A 39 2.08 9.76 2.65
C ILE A 39 2.79 11.08 2.88
N ASN A 40 2.82 11.92 1.85
CA ASN A 40 3.26 13.29 2.03
C ASN A 40 2.11 14.11 2.64
N LEU A 41 2.22 14.47 3.91
CA LEU A 41 1.16 15.19 4.61
C LEU A 41 1.00 16.64 4.15
N ASP A 42 2.06 17.25 3.62
CA ASP A 42 2.01 18.60 3.04
C ASP A 42 1.40 18.59 1.62
N LYS A 43 1.41 17.42 0.97
CA LYS A 43 0.85 17.17 -0.36
C LYS A 43 0.16 15.81 -0.37
N PRO A 44 -0.99 15.66 0.30
CA PRO A 44 -1.66 14.37 0.49
C PRO A 44 -2.09 13.72 -0.82
N ASP A 45 -2.19 14.50 -1.90
CA ASP A 45 -2.46 14.04 -3.26
C ASP A 45 -1.26 13.29 -3.90
N ILE A 46 -0.07 13.36 -3.28
CA ILE A 46 1.17 12.75 -3.78
C ILE A 46 1.56 11.61 -2.84
N PHE A 47 1.20 10.39 -3.22
CA PHE A 47 1.62 9.17 -2.56
C PHE A 47 2.89 8.61 -3.21
N SER A 48 3.76 8.02 -2.40
CA SER A 48 4.84 7.18 -2.94
C SER A 48 4.26 5.81 -3.28
N GLU A 49 4.56 5.32 -4.49
CA GLU A 49 4.15 3.98 -4.90
C GLU A 49 4.80 2.92 -4.00
N LEU A 50 4.00 1.97 -3.55
CA LEU A 50 4.50 0.82 -2.83
C LEU A 50 5.02 -0.20 -3.84
N GLU A 51 6.29 -0.58 -3.73
CA GLU A 51 6.89 -1.54 -4.66
C GLU A 51 6.45 -2.98 -4.34
N GLU A 52 5.85 -3.66 -5.31
CA GLU A 52 5.47 -5.06 -5.18
C GLU A 52 6.72 -5.96 -5.15
N PRO A 53 6.84 -6.90 -4.19
CA PRO A 53 7.97 -7.80 -4.15
C PRO A 53 7.97 -8.72 -5.38
N LEU A 54 9.11 -8.78 -6.08
CA LEU A 54 9.27 -9.65 -7.25
C LEU A 54 9.19 -11.13 -6.89
N LYS A 55 8.33 -11.85 -7.60
CA LYS A 55 8.22 -13.31 -7.46
C LYS A 55 9.49 -13.98 -7.97
N PRO A 56 10.07 -14.94 -7.23
CA PRO A 56 11.20 -15.72 -7.70
C PRO A 56 10.84 -16.47 -8.99
N GLU A 57 11.79 -16.55 -9.92
CA GLU A 57 11.67 -17.38 -11.10
C GLU A 57 11.98 -18.84 -10.76
N CYS A 58 11.23 -19.77 -11.37
CA CYS A 58 11.54 -21.18 -11.33
C CYS A 58 12.52 -21.49 -12.46
N SER A 59 13.62 -22.17 -12.15
CA SER A 59 14.49 -22.71 -13.19
C SER A 59 13.77 -23.84 -13.93
N GLU A 60 14.05 -23.98 -15.23
CA GLU A 60 13.52 -25.06 -16.09
C GLU A 60 14.18 -26.42 -15.79
N GLU A 61 15.33 -26.41 -15.09
CA GLU A 61 16.07 -27.62 -14.76
C GLU A 61 15.39 -28.41 -13.64
N PRO A 62 15.04 -29.69 -13.87
CA PRO A 62 14.25 -30.48 -12.93
C PRO A 62 15.12 -31.16 -11.85
N THR A 63 16.05 -30.44 -11.23
CA THR A 63 16.86 -31.00 -10.14
C THR A 63 16.18 -30.78 -8.78
N ALA A 64 16.32 -31.75 -7.87
CA ALA A 64 15.73 -31.67 -6.54
C ALA A 64 16.28 -30.50 -5.71
N GLU A 65 17.58 -30.18 -5.87
CA GLU A 65 18.23 -29.06 -5.20
C GLU A 65 17.67 -27.71 -5.67
N ILE A 66 17.48 -27.55 -6.99
CA ILE A 66 16.86 -26.34 -7.57
C ILE A 66 15.44 -26.15 -7.04
N LYS A 67 14.67 -27.24 -6.94
CA LYS A 67 13.32 -27.19 -6.37
C LYS A 67 13.33 -26.74 -4.91
N ILE A 68 14.22 -27.29 -4.09
CA ILE A 68 14.34 -26.89 -2.67
C ILE A 68 14.73 -25.41 -2.54
N VAL A 69 15.69 -24.93 -3.33
CA VAL A 69 16.09 -23.52 -3.34
C VAL A 69 14.92 -22.61 -3.75
N TYR A 70 14.15 -23.01 -4.77
CA TYR A 70 12.97 -22.27 -5.21
C TYR A 70 11.88 -22.24 -4.14
N ASP A 71 11.58 -23.36 -3.48
CA ASP A 71 10.57 -23.45 -2.41
C ASP A 71 10.90 -22.54 -1.22
N VAL A 72 12.19 -22.43 -0.87
CA VAL A 72 12.68 -21.48 0.15
C VAL A 72 12.48 -20.04 -0.31
N LYS A 73 12.88 -19.70 -1.54
CA LYS A 73 12.69 -18.35 -2.10
C LYS A 73 11.21 -17.96 -2.18
N ILE A 74 10.34 -18.89 -2.56
CA ILE A 74 8.89 -18.67 -2.63
C ILE A 74 8.30 -18.43 -1.24
N THR A 75 8.74 -19.18 -0.23
CA THR A 75 8.29 -18.95 1.15
C THR A 75 8.69 -17.56 1.64
N ALA A 76 9.95 -17.16 1.40
CA ALA A 76 10.41 -15.82 1.74
C ALA A 76 9.65 -14.71 0.98
N TRP A 77 9.37 -14.92 -0.30
CA TRP A 77 8.57 -14.01 -1.12
C TRP A 77 7.13 -13.89 -0.59
N LYS A 78 6.46 -15.00 -0.26
CA LYS A 78 5.10 -14.98 0.31
C LYS A 78 5.01 -14.13 1.57
N ILE A 79 6.01 -14.19 2.45
CA ILE A 79 6.05 -13.35 3.66
C ILE A 79 6.15 -11.86 3.30
N LYS A 80 7.02 -11.51 2.34
CA LYS A 80 7.14 -10.13 1.86
C LYS A 80 5.85 -9.66 1.19
N TYR A 81 5.24 -10.50 0.37
CA TYR A 81 3.99 -10.21 -0.34
C TYR A 81 2.83 -9.98 0.63
N MET A 82 2.66 -10.81 1.66
CA MET A 82 1.64 -10.57 2.71
C MET A 82 1.83 -9.24 3.45
N LYS A 83 3.09 -8.82 3.67
CA LYS A 83 3.38 -7.51 4.26
C LYS A 83 2.99 -6.38 3.29
N TYR A 84 3.37 -6.53 2.02
CA TYR A 84 3.00 -5.62 0.95
C TYR A 84 1.47 -5.45 0.86
N GLU A 85 0.70 -6.55 0.81
CA GLU A 85 -0.76 -6.50 0.74
C GLU A 85 -1.39 -5.72 1.89
N LYS A 86 -0.92 -5.94 3.13
CA LYS A 86 -1.41 -5.20 4.31
C LYS A 86 -1.13 -3.71 4.24
N MET A 87 0.04 -3.34 3.72
CA MET A 87 0.41 -1.93 3.52
C MET A 87 -0.41 -1.32 2.38
N ASN A 88 -0.56 -2.03 1.27
CA ASN A 88 -1.35 -1.60 0.12
C ASN A 88 -2.83 -1.38 0.50
N GLU A 89 -3.42 -2.28 1.29
CA GLU A 89 -4.78 -2.10 1.84
C GLU A 89 -4.88 -0.83 2.71
N GLY A 90 -3.87 -0.57 3.54
CA GLY A 90 -3.78 0.66 4.33
C GLY A 90 -3.74 1.92 3.45
N MET A 91 -2.93 1.88 2.39
CA MET A 91 -2.79 2.97 1.42
C MET A 91 -4.09 3.23 0.65
N SER A 92 -4.75 2.19 0.11
CA SER A 92 -6.00 2.35 -0.63
C SER A 92 -7.10 2.97 0.24
N LYS A 93 -7.19 2.58 1.52
CA LYS A 93 -8.16 3.18 2.45
C LYS A 93 -7.88 4.64 2.75
N ILE A 94 -6.61 5.05 2.77
CA ILE A 94 -6.22 6.45 2.95
C ILE A 94 -6.56 7.26 1.70
N GLN A 95 -6.34 6.69 0.51
CA GLN A 95 -6.75 7.28 -0.76
C GLN A 95 -8.26 7.44 -0.89
N ASP A 96 -9.06 6.52 -0.34
CA ASP A 96 -10.52 6.65 -0.34
C ASP A 96 -11.03 7.75 0.62
N ILE A 97 -10.21 8.17 1.59
CA ILE A 97 -10.56 9.19 2.59
C ILE A 97 -10.23 10.60 2.12
N ILE A 98 -9.18 10.78 1.32
CA ILE A 98 -8.68 12.06 0.79
C ILE A 98 -9.40 12.42 -0.52
#